data_AF-A0A258ADC7-F1
#
_entry.id   AF-A0A258ADC7-F1
#
_cell.length_a   1.000
_cell.length_b   1.000
_cell.length_c   1.000
_cell.angle_alpha   90.00
_cell.angle_beta   90.00
_cell.angle_gamma   90.00
#
_symmetry.space_group_name_H-M   'P 1'
#
loop_
_entity.id
_entity.type
_entity.pdbx_description
1 polymer ?
#
loop_
_entity_poly.entity_id
_entity_poly.type
_entity_poly.pdbx_seq_one_letter_code
_entity_poly.pdbx_strand_id
1 'polypeptide(L)'
;MWKECVRLTLEQLEKVYGALDIKFDHYLGESFYNDALAPLVAEMLNQGIATISEGATVVFSDGSVKPENDPFLIRDKDEWKPAPCIIRKGDGGYLYATTDLATIDYRVKEWQADEIWYVVGAPQQLHFRQVFAAAQRRGITTKMIHIAFGSILGPDGKMFKTRSGETVGLLEVIDEAIERARTAADEKEQGLSDTEKDEIARIIGGGSVKYAELSQNRLTDYKFSWDKMLSLQGNTAPYLINAYVRTRSIFRKLDGEVTLTDDLAHVLRSEGTARNTRLTLCEATSRVLKTGLGLLGIQTTERM
;
A
#
# COMPACT_ATOMS: atom_id res chain seq x y z
N MET A 1 -25.07 8.25 18.05
CA MET A 1 -24.84 8.94 16.77
C MET A 1 -23.41 8.78 16.29
N TRP A 2 -22.38 9.36 16.94
CA TRP A 2 -20.99 9.23 16.46
C TRP A 2 -20.53 7.78 16.22
N LYS A 3 -20.69 6.88 17.21
CA LYS A 3 -20.35 5.45 17.06
C LYS A 3 -21.05 4.78 15.89
N GLU A 4 -22.27 5.21 15.60
CA GLU A 4 -23.08 4.66 14.50
C GLU A 4 -22.56 5.14 13.14
N CYS A 5 -22.16 6.41 13.03
CA CYS A 5 -21.48 6.91 11.84
C CYS A 5 -20.18 6.14 11.59
N VAL A 6 -19.36 5.91 12.62
CA VAL A 6 -18.12 5.13 12.50
C VAL A 6 -18.40 3.70 12.03
N ARG A 7 -19.39 3.02 12.63
CA ARG A 7 -19.78 1.66 12.25
C ARG A 7 -20.17 1.58 10.77
N LEU A 8 -21.08 2.45 10.32
CA LEU A 8 -21.54 2.49 8.93
C LEU A 8 -20.42 2.80 7.93
N THR A 9 -19.48 3.69 8.30
CA THR A 9 -18.30 3.96 7.47
C THR A 9 -17.39 2.75 7.37
N LEU A 10 -17.13 2.06 8.49
CA LEU A 10 -16.30 0.84 8.49
C LEU A 10 -16.92 -0.28 7.66
N GLU A 11 -18.23 -0.50 7.75
CA GLU A 11 -18.94 -1.49 6.92
C GLU A 11 -18.79 -1.22 5.41
N GLN A 12 -18.75 0.06 5.02
CA GLN A 12 -18.52 0.41 3.62
C GLN A 12 -17.05 0.23 3.21
N LEU A 13 -16.10 0.54 4.10
CA LEU A 13 -14.67 0.32 3.85
C LEU A 13 -14.33 -1.18 3.78
N GLU A 14 -14.97 -2.03 4.58
CA GLU A 14 -14.80 -3.48 4.55
C GLU A 14 -15.13 -4.09 3.18
N LYS A 15 -16.09 -3.51 2.43
CA LYS A 15 -16.37 -3.95 1.05
C LYS A 15 -15.17 -3.71 0.14
N VAL A 16 -14.52 -2.55 0.27
CA VAL A 16 -13.32 -2.19 -0.50
C VAL A 16 -12.16 -3.10 -0.12
N TYR A 17 -11.94 -3.31 1.18
CA TYR A 17 -10.88 -4.19 1.67
C TYR A 17 -11.12 -5.64 1.25
N GLY A 18 -12.35 -6.14 1.33
CA GLY A 18 -12.72 -7.48 0.89
C GLY A 18 -12.50 -7.69 -0.61
N ALA A 19 -12.88 -6.72 -1.45
CA ALA A 19 -12.63 -6.77 -2.90
C ALA A 19 -11.12 -6.82 -3.23
N LEU A 20 -10.29 -6.24 -2.37
CA LEU A 20 -8.83 -6.29 -2.48
C LEU A 20 -8.19 -7.35 -1.57
N ASP A 21 -8.92 -8.26 -0.94
CA ASP A 21 -8.37 -9.24 0.02
C ASP A 21 -7.38 -8.60 1.04
N ILE A 22 -7.75 -7.44 1.58
CA ILE A 22 -7.01 -6.72 2.63
C ILE A 22 -7.69 -7.00 3.97
N LYS A 23 -6.88 -7.28 4.99
CA LYS A 23 -7.35 -7.57 6.35
C LYS A 23 -6.56 -6.74 7.35
N PHE A 24 -7.25 -6.30 8.40
CA PHE A 24 -6.66 -5.57 9.52
C PHE A 24 -6.99 -6.29 10.82
N ASP A 25 -5.99 -6.45 11.68
CA ASP A 25 -6.20 -7.03 13.02
C ASP A 25 -6.90 -6.03 13.96
N HIS A 26 -6.68 -4.72 13.73
CA HIS A 26 -7.16 -3.65 14.59
C HIS A 26 -7.63 -2.42 13.80
N TYR A 27 -8.73 -1.82 14.25
CA TYR A 27 -9.26 -0.54 13.75
C TYR A 27 -9.23 0.51 14.86
N LEU A 28 -8.05 1.10 15.10
CA LEU A 28 -7.84 2.10 16.14
C LEU A 28 -7.74 3.51 15.53
N GLY A 29 -8.87 4.22 15.49
CA GLY A 29 -8.92 5.62 15.08
C GLY A 29 -8.38 6.57 16.14
N GLU A 30 -8.15 7.84 15.77
CA GLU A 30 -7.58 8.87 16.64
C GLU A 30 -8.29 9.01 17.99
N SER A 31 -9.62 8.89 17.99
CA SER A 31 -10.45 8.99 19.19
C SER A 31 -10.11 7.97 20.27
N PHE A 32 -9.50 6.84 19.90
CA PHE A 32 -9.06 5.82 20.85
C PHE A 32 -7.98 6.35 21.81
N TYR A 33 -7.20 7.36 21.38
CA TYR A 33 -6.07 7.90 22.15
C TYR A 33 -6.41 9.18 22.92
N ASN A 34 -7.65 9.66 22.87
CA ASN A 34 -8.04 10.96 23.44
C ASN A 34 -7.66 11.13 24.92
N ASP A 35 -7.85 10.09 25.73
CA ASP A 35 -7.56 10.12 27.17
C ASP A 35 -6.06 10.20 27.47
N ALA A 36 -5.22 9.76 26.51
CA ALA A 36 -3.77 9.82 26.63
C ALA A 36 -3.17 11.18 26.25
N LEU A 37 -3.91 12.04 25.53
CA LEU A 37 -3.35 13.27 24.97
C LEU A 37 -2.96 14.29 26.06
N ALA A 38 -3.82 14.53 27.04
CA ALA A 38 -3.56 15.51 28.09
C ALA A 38 -2.38 15.11 29.01
N PRO A 39 -2.32 13.85 29.51
CA PRO A 39 -1.17 13.38 30.27
C PRO A 39 0.14 13.43 29.48
N LEU A 40 0.11 13.07 28.19
CA LEU A 40 1.28 13.09 27.31
C LEU A 40 1.85 14.51 27.18
N VAL A 41 1.01 15.51 26.92
CA VAL A 41 1.46 16.91 26.80
C VAL A 41 2.02 17.42 28.13
N ALA A 42 1.39 17.09 29.26
CA ALA A 42 1.87 17.48 30.58
C ALA A 42 3.24 16.86 30.89
N GLU A 43 3.44 15.58 30.56
CA GLU A 43 4.73 14.90 30.69
C GLU A 43 5.82 15.60 29.87
N MET A 44 5.54 15.91 28.60
CA MET A 44 6.51 16.56 27.70
C MET A 44 6.91 17.96 28.19
N LEU A 45 5.98 18.72 28.77
CA LEU A 45 6.28 20.00 29.41
C LEU A 45 7.18 19.82 30.64
N ASN A 46 6.84 18.86 31.51
CA ASN A 46 7.60 18.60 32.73
C ASN A 46 9.03 18.13 32.45
N GLN A 47 9.23 17.36 31.38
CA GLN A 47 10.55 16.89 30.94
C GLN A 47 11.34 17.96 30.17
N GLY A 48 10.74 19.13 29.89
CA GLY A 48 11.37 20.20 29.11
C GLY A 48 11.53 19.88 27.62
N ILE A 49 10.88 18.83 27.12
CA ILE A 49 10.88 18.45 25.70
C ILE A 49 9.98 19.40 24.90
N ALA A 50 8.87 19.80 25.49
CA ALA A 50 7.98 20.83 24.95
C ALA A 50 8.02 22.09 25.82
N THR A 51 7.71 23.23 25.22
CA THR A 51 7.58 24.52 25.91
C THR A 51 6.35 25.28 25.41
N ILE A 52 5.95 26.31 26.15
CA ILE A 52 4.88 27.22 25.73
C ILE A 52 5.51 28.33 24.90
N SER A 53 5.02 28.51 23.67
CA SER A 53 5.41 29.59 22.77
C SER A 53 4.17 30.15 22.09
N GLU A 54 3.98 31.47 22.15
CA GLU A 54 2.82 32.16 21.56
C GLU A 54 1.47 31.53 21.97
N GLY A 55 1.39 31.07 23.22
CA GLY A 55 0.20 30.40 23.78
C GLY A 55 0.06 28.93 23.39
N ALA A 56 0.76 28.43 22.37
CA ALA A 56 0.75 27.03 21.99
C ALA A 56 1.82 26.21 22.74
N THR A 57 1.60 24.91 22.88
CA THR A 57 2.63 23.97 23.35
C THR A 57 3.34 23.37 22.15
N VAL A 58 4.67 23.54 22.11
CA VAL A 58 5.49 23.26 20.93
C VAL A 58 6.78 22.55 21.29
N VAL A 59 7.28 21.74 20.36
CA VAL A 59 8.61 21.10 20.42
C VAL A 59 9.53 21.82 19.44
N PHE A 60 10.64 22.37 19.93
CA PHE A 60 11.67 23.04 19.14
C PHE A 60 12.88 22.15 18.90
N SER A 61 13.80 22.59 18.04
CA SER A 61 15.16 22.05 18.02
C SER A 61 15.81 22.19 19.40
N ASP A 62 16.52 21.15 19.85
CA ASP A 62 17.33 21.15 21.08
C ASP A 62 18.84 21.27 20.77
N GLY A 63 19.20 21.42 19.50
CA GLY A 63 20.60 21.49 19.04
C GLY A 63 21.40 20.19 19.20
N SER A 64 20.76 19.06 19.51
CA SER A 64 21.45 17.77 19.72
C SER A 64 21.98 17.14 18.43
N VAL A 65 21.43 17.52 17.29
CA VAL A 65 21.80 17.03 15.96
C VAL A 65 22.18 18.18 15.04
N LYS A 66 22.91 17.89 13.97
CA LYS A 66 23.26 18.91 12.98
C LYS A 66 22.00 19.48 12.31
N PRO A 67 21.97 20.78 11.96
CA PRO A 67 20.79 21.42 11.38
C PRO A 67 20.18 20.71 10.18
N GLU A 68 21.01 20.11 9.31
CA GLU A 68 20.53 19.36 8.13
C GLU A 68 19.70 18.11 8.47
N ASN A 69 19.88 17.56 9.67
CA ASN A 69 19.18 16.38 10.15
C ASN A 69 18.07 16.71 11.15
N ASP A 70 18.01 17.94 11.65
CA ASP A 70 17.02 18.38 12.63
C ASP A 70 15.65 18.65 11.96
N PRO A 71 14.58 17.91 12.31
CA PRO A 71 13.28 18.11 11.70
C PRO A 71 12.52 19.33 12.25
N PHE A 72 13.05 19.97 13.30
CA PHE A 72 12.50 21.21 13.85
C PHE A 72 13.18 22.46 13.26
N LEU A 73 14.00 22.28 12.23
CA LEU A 73 14.61 23.35 11.45
C LEU A 73 14.31 23.15 9.96
N ILE A 74 14.05 24.24 9.27
CA ILE A 74 13.91 24.27 7.80
C ILE A 74 14.91 25.26 7.21
N ARG A 75 15.46 24.92 6.05
CA ARG A 75 16.37 25.80 5.34
C ARG A 75 15.56 26.80 4.52
N ASP A 76 15.76 28.09 4.80
CA ASP A 76 15.25 29.20 4.01
C ASP A 76 16.45 29.98 3.47
N LYS A 77 16.71 29.85 2.16
CA LYS A 77 17.92 30.34 1.49
C LYS A 77 19.20 29.77 2.15
N ASP A 78 19.99 30.63 2.78
CA ASP A 78 21.26 30.29 3.42
C ASP A 78 21.17 30.24 4.94
N GLU A 79 19.96 30.34 5.50
CA GLU A 79 19.72 30.34 6.95
C GLU A 79 18.80 29.19 7.37
N TRP A 80 19.02 28.68 8.59
CA TRP A 80 18.14 27.72 9.23
C TRP A 80 17.11 28.45 10.09
N LYS A 81 15.83 28.22 9.81
CA LYS A 81 14.71 28.80 10.56
C LYS A 81 14.01 27.74 11.41
N PRO A 82 13.51 28.11 12.60
CA PRO A 82 12.69 27.21 13.41
C PRO A 82 11.43 26.76 12.66
N ALA A 83 11.17 25.46 12.68
CA ALA A 83 9.93 24.83 12.25
C ALA A 83 9.43 23.94 13.40
N PRO A 84 8.89 24.53 14.48
CA PRO A 84 8.48 23.75 15.65
C PRO A 84 7.32 22.80 15.34
N CYS A 85 7.28 21.68 16.06
CA CYS A 85 6.15 20.77 16.04
C CYS A 85 5.14 21.19 17.11
N ILE A 86 3.94 21.63 16.69
CA ILE A 86 2.89 22.04 17.62
C ILE A 86 2.13 20.80 18.10
N ILE A 87 2.11 20.58 19.41
CA ILE A 87 1.40 19.44 20.03
C ILE A 87 0.16 19.87 20.83
N ARG A 88 -0.05 21.18 21.01
CA ARG A 88 -1.31 21.72 21.53
C ARG A 88 -1.44 23.17 21.10
N LYS A 89 -2.58 23.55 20.54
CA LYS A 89 -2.90 24.95 20.20
C LYS A 89 -3.14 25.78 21.47
N GLY A 90 -3.05 27.11 21.34
CA GLY A 90 -3.34 28.02 22.45
C GLY A 90 -4.79 28.03 22.94
N ASP A 91 -5.74 27.60 22.10
CA ASP A 91 -7.13 27.36 22.50
C ASP A 91 -7.33 26.03 23.26
N GLY A 92 -6.25 25.29 23.50
CA GLY A 92 -6.24 24.03 24.23
C GLY A 92 -6.48 22.79 23.36
N GLY A 93 -6.80 22.95 22.06
CA GLY A 93 -7.04 21.84 21.15
C GLY A 93 -5.79 21.04 20.81
N TYR A 94 -5.92 19.71 20.76
CA TYR A 94 -4.86 18.80 20.32
C TYR A 94 -4.78 18.71 18.79
N LEU A 95 -3.63 18.28 18.28
CA LEU A 95 -3.32 18.18 16.85
C LEU A 95 -2.88 16.74 16.52
N TYR A 96 -2.74 16.43 15.23
CA TYR A 96 -2.30 15.11 14.77
C TYR A 96 -0.99 14.65 15.42
N ALA A 97 -0.04 15.56 15.66
CA ALA A 97 1.23 15.24 16.30
C ALA A 97 1.05 14.65 17.71
N THR A 98 0.10 15.16 18.49
CA THR A 98 -0.21 14.65 19.82
C THR A 98 -0.79 13.24 19.75
N THR A 99 -1.72 13.02 18.83
CA THR A 99 -2.35 11.71 18.62
C THR A 99 -1.35 10.67 18.12
N ASP A 100 -0.47 11.04 17.18
CA ASP A 100 0.56 10.13 16.69
C ASP A 100 1.60 9.79 17.77
N LEU A 101 1.98 10.75 18.63
CA LEU A 101 2.83 10.48 19.79
C LEU A 101 2.16 9.52 20.79
N ALA A 102 0.87 9.72 21.08
CA ALA A 102 0.10 8.80 21.92
C ALA A 102 -0.06 7.42 21.27
N THR A 103 -0.17 7.37 19.95
CA THR A 103 -0.22 6.12 19.18
C THR A 103 1.11 5.35 19.26
N ILE A 104 2.25 6.05 19.17
CA ILE A 104 3.57 5.44 19.39
C ILE A 104 3.66 4.86 20.80
N ASP A 105 3.28 5.63 21.81
CA ASP A 105 3.27 5.17 23.20
C ASP A 105 2.45 3.89 23.38
N TYR A 106 1.24 3.86 22.83
CA TYR A 106 0.38 2.68 22.90
C TYR A 106 1.03 1.47 22.23
N ARG A 107 1.57 1.62 21.02
CA ARG A 107 2.23 0.52 20.28
C ARG A 107 3.48 -0.01 21.01
N VAL A 108 4.23 0.88 21.66
CA VAL A 108 5.43 0.47 22.42
C VAL A 108 5.06 -0.17 23.74
N LYS A 109 4.07 0.37 24.47
CA LYS A 109 3.72 -0.10 25.82
C LYS A 109 2.83 -1.35 25.78
N GLU A 110 1.79 -1.34 24.95
CA GLU A 110 0.76 -2.38 24.91
C GLU A 110 1.13 -3.50 23.93
N TRP A 111 1.61 -3.15 22.73
CA TRP A 111 1.98 -4.15 21.73
C TRP A 111 3.45 -4.57 21.79
N GLN A 112 4.27 -3.88 22.60
CA GLN A 112 5.70 -4.17 22.74
C GLN A 112 6.41 -4.24 21.38
N ALA A 113 6.04 -3.33 20.47
CA ALA A 113 6.51 -3.38 19.09
C ALA A 113 8.04 -3.22 18.98
N ASP A 114 8.68 -4.14 18.25
CA ASP A 114 10.10 -4.03 17.87
C ASP A 114 10.33 -2.96 16.79
N GLU A 115 9.41 -2.88 15.82
CA GLU A 115 9.40 -1.88 14.75
C GLU A 115 7.98 -1.37 14.48
N ILE A 116 7.84 -0.09 14.12
CA ILE A 116 6.57 0.54 13.76
C ILE A 116 6.70 1.20 12.39
N TRP A 117 5.90 0.76 11.42
CA TRP A 117 5.94 1.23 10.04
C TRP A 117 4.69 2.05 9.72
N TYR A 118 4.88 3.30 9.30
CA TYR A 118 3.82 4.23 8.93
C TYR A 118 3.73 4.32 7.40
N VAL A 119 2.71 3.72 6.80
CA VAL A 119 2.46 3.80 5.35
C VAL A 119 1.55 5.00 5.07
N VAL A 120 2.14 6.16 4.81
CA VAL A 120 1.41 7.44 4.68
C VAL A 120 2.03 8.29 3.56
N GLY A 121 1.24 9.10 2.86
CA GLY A 121 1.69 9.90 1.72
C GLY A 121 2.88 10.83 2.04
N ALA A 122 3.71 11.07 1.02
CA ALA A 122 4.92 11.89 1.09
C ALA A 122 4.73 13.33 1.62
N PRO A 123 3.57 14.02 1.43
CA PRO A 123 3.36 15.34 2.02
C PRO A 123 3.49 15.39 3.55
N GLN A 124 3.36 14.25 4.25
CA GLN A 124 3.51 14.17 5.71
C GLN A 124 4.94 13.84 6.18
N GLN A 125 5.95 13.87 5.31
CA GLN A 125 7.32 13.52 5.69
C GLN A 125 7.87 14.37 6.85
N LEU A 126 7.71 15.69 6.80
CA LEU A 126 8.19 16.57 7.88
C LEU A 126 7.50 16.24 9.21
N HIS A 127 6.19 16.03 9.18
CA HIS A 127 5.39 15.65 10.34
C HIS A 127 5.93 14.38 11.02
N PHE A 128 6.11 13.28 10.27
CA PHE A 128 6.63 12.04 10.87
C PHE A 128 8.08 12.18 11.36
N ARG A 129 8.93 12.94 10.66
CA ARG A 129 10.28 13.22 11.17
C ARG A 129 10.23 13.96 12.51
N GLN A 130 9.36 14.95 12.66
CA GLN A 130 9.18 15.69 13.91
C GLN A 130 8.61 14.81 15.02
N VAL A 131 7.56 14.04 14.74
CA VAL A 131 6.95 13.11 15.69
C VAL A 131 7.95 12.05 16.16
N PHE A 132 8.71 11.44 15.25
CA PHE A 132 9.71 10.43 15.62
C PHE A 132 10.85 11.03 16.45
N ALA A 133 11.34 12.22 16.10
CA ALA A 133 12.35 12.90 16.90
C ALA A 133 11.84 13.27 18.29
N ALA A 134 10.59 13.75 18.40
CA ALA A 134 9.96 14.02 19.69
C ALA A 134 9.77 12.75 20.52
N ALA A 135 9.37 11.63 19.92
CA ALA A 135 9.26 10.33 20.59
C ALA A 135 10.63 9.82 21.07
N GLN A 136 11.68 9.96 20.26
CA GLN A 136 13.05 9.58 20.64
C GLN A 136 13.56 10.39 21.84
N ARG A 137 13.28 11.71 21.88
CA ARG A 137 13.61 12.55 23.04
C ARG A 137 12.88 12.14 24.31
N ARG A 138 11.72 11.49 24.20
CA ARG A 138 10.99 10.86 25.32
C ARG A 138 11.54 9.49 25.71
N GLY A 139 12.64 9.05 25.08
CA GLY A 139 13.30 7.78 25.38
C GLY A 139 12.76 6.57 24.60
N ILE A 140 11.91 6.77 23.59
CA ILE A 140 11.45 5.67 22.74
C ILE A 140 12.59 5.20 21.83
N THR A 141 13.00 3.95 21.99
CA THR A 141 14.05 3.31 21.19
C THR A 141 13.53 2.43 20.06
N THR A 142 12.23 2.10 20.07
CA THR A 142 11.57 1.32 19.01
C THR A 142 11.80 1.98 17.65
N LYS A 143 12.16 1.18 16.65
CA LYS A 143 12.47 1.68 15.31
C LYS A 143 11.18 2.13 14.63
N MET A 144 11.10 3.40 14.27
CA MET A 144 9.96 4.00 13.58
C MET A 144 10.34 4.33 12.14
N ILE A 145 9.53 3.90 11.17
CA ILE A 145 9.82 4.06 9.75
C ILE A 145 8.63 4.69 9.05
N HIS A 146 8.86 5.81 8.34
CA HIS A 146 7.87 6.37 7.43
C HIS A 146 8.05 5.77 6.03
N ILE A 147 7.11 4.90 5.66
CA ILE A 147 6.98 4.34 4.31
C ILE A 147 6.17 5.33 3.47
N ALA A 148 6.84 6.41 3.04
CA ALA A 148 6.24 7.44 2.21
C ALA A 148 5.80 6.92 0.83
N PHE A 149 4.70 7.44 0.28
CA PHE A 149 4.31 7.19 -1.10
C PHE A 149 3.87 8.46 -1.84
N GLY A 150 4.07 8.50 -3.16
CA GLY A 150 3.74 9.62 -4.04
C GLY A 150 2.23 9.77 -4.27
N SER A 151 1.86 10.65 -5.19
CA SER A 151 0.46 10.90 -5.55
C SER A 151 0.05 10.11 -6.79
N ILE A 152 -1.25 9.79 -6.87
CA ILE A 152 -1.86 9.20 -8.05
C ILE A 152 -2.36 10.33 -8.96
N LEU A 153 -1.77 10.42 -10.15
CA LEU A 153 -2.08 11.44 -11.13
C LEU A 153 -2.96 10.87 -12.25
N GLY A 154 -3.85 11.70 -12.79
CA GLY A 154 -4.56 11.42 -14.02
C GLY A 154 -3.69 11.61 -15.27
N PRO A 155 -4.25 11.32 -16.45
CA PRO A 155 -3.57 11.50 -17.73
C PRO A 155 -3.10 12.95 -17.98
N ASP A 156 -3.80 13.93 -17.41
CA ASP A 156 -3.50 15.36 -17.47
C ASP A 156 -2.37 15.79 -16.52
N GLY A 157 -1.82 14.87 -15.71
CA GLY A 157 -0.78 15.13 -14.72
C GLY A 157 -1.27 15.83 -13.46
N LYS A 158 -2.60 15.99 -13.28
CA LYS A 158 -3.20 16.49 -12.05
C LYS A 158 -3.65 15.33 -11.18
N MET A 159 -4.09 15.61 -9.95
CA MET A 159 -4.70 14.60 -9.07
C MET A 159 -5.80 13.83 -9.80
N PHE A 160 -5.76 12.50 -9.71
CA PHE A 160 -6.71 11.63 -10.39
C PHE A 160 -8.16 11.94 -9.97
N LYS A 161 -9.01 12.17 -10.97
CA LYS A 161 -10.42 12.54 -10.82
C LYS A 161 -11.27 11.81 -11.87
N THR A 162 -12.56 11.65 -11.60
CA THR A 162 -13.52 11.11 -12.56
C THR A 162 -13.63 12.03 -13.78
N ARG A 163 -14.28 11.56 -14.85
CA ARG A 163 -14.64 12.41 -16.01
C ARG A 163 -15.56 13.58 -15.64
N SER A 164 -16.32 13.49 -14.53
CA SER A 164 -17.13 14.57 -13.96
C SER A 164 -16.33 15.58 -13.12
N GLY A 165 -15.05 15.30 -12.82
CA GLY A 165 -14.19 16.13 -11.96
C GLY A 165 -14.33 15.85 -10.47
N GLU A 166 -15.09 14.81 -10.10
CA GLU A 166 -15.27 14.32 -8.74
C GLU A 166 -14.15 13.36 -8.34
N THR A 167 -14.02 13.12 -7.04
CA THR A 167 -13.09 12.11 -6.52
C THR A 167 -13.59 10.73 -6.93
N VAL A 168 -12.74 9.92 -7.58
CA VAL A 168 -13.11 8.55 -7.96
C VAL A 168 -13.16 7.67 -6.71
N GLY A 169 -14.26 6.96 -6.49
CA GLY A 169 -14.34 5.96 -5.44
C GLY A 169 -13.45 4.76 -5.76
N LEU A 170 -12.67 4.25 -4.80
CA LEU A 170 -11.79 3.10 -5.06
C LEU A 170 -12.59 1.84 -5.47
N LEU A 171 -13.81 1.67 -4.95
CA LEU A 171 -14.67 0.56 -5.36
C LEU A 171 -15.05 0.66 -6.85
N GLU A 172 -15.37 1.87 -7.34
CA GLU A 172 -15.69 2.11 -8.75
C GLU A 172 -14.48 1.81 -9.66
N VAL A 173 -13.27 2.13 -9.21
CA VAL A 173 -12.03 1.76 -9.92
C VAL A 173 -11.88 0.24 -9.99
N ILE A 174 -12.15 -0.47 -8.89
CA ILE A 174 -12.05 -1.94 -8.88
C ILE A 174 -13.11 -2.56 -9.79
N ASP A 175 -14.35 -2.09 -9.71
CA ASP A 175 -15.46 -2.58 -10.52
C ASP A 175 -15.19 -2.33 -12.02
N GLU A 176 -14.74 -1.13 -12.40
CA GLU A 176 -14.38 -0.83 -13.80
C GLU A 176 -13.19 -1.72 -14.28
N ALA A 177 -12.22 -2.00 -13.42
CA ALA A 177 -11.12 -2.91 -13.75
C ALA A 177 -11.62 -4.33 -14.04
N ILE A 178 -12.56 -4.82 -13.23
CA ILE A 178 -13.16 -6.15 -13.36
C ILE A 178 -14.02 -6.22 -14.62
N GLU A 179 -14.86 -5.22 -14.89
CA GLU A 179 -15.70 -5.17 -16.10
C GLU A 179 -14.86 -5.20 -17.39
N ARG A 180 -13.78 -4.40 -17.43
CA ARG A 180 -12.84 -4.40 -18.57
C ARG A 180 -12.14 -5.75 -18.72
N ALA A 181 -11.70 -6.36 -17.63
CA ALA A 181 -11.10 -7.69 -17.65
C ALA A 181 -12.11 -8.76 -18.12
N ARG A 182 -13.38 -8.65 -17.73
CA ARG A 182 -14.46 -9.54 -18.14
C ARG A 182 -14.73 -9.46 -19.64
N THR A 183 -14.79 -8.24 -20.17
CA THR A 183 -14.95 -8.00 -21.61
C THR A 183 -13.81 -8.65 -22.40
N ALA A 184 -12.56 -8.45 -21.96
CA ALA A 184 -11.40 -9.06 -22.59
C ALA A 184 -11.41 -10.61 -22.50
N ALA A 185 -12.03 -11.18 -21.46
CA ALA A 185 -12.19 -12.62 -21.33
C ALA A 185 -13.30 -13.18 -22.25
N ASP A 186 -14.36 -12.40 -22.54
CA ASP A 186 -15.41 -12.79 -23.48
C ASP A 186 -14.96 -12.86 -24.93
N GLU A 187 -14.03 -11.97 -25.32
CA GLU A 187 -13.44 -11.96 -26.65
C GLU A 187 -12.58 -13.22 -26.92
N LYS A 188 -12.20 -13.98 -25.88
CA LYS A 188 -11.46 -15.24 -26.03
C LYS A 188 -12.39 -16.43 -26.20
N GLU A 189 -12.28 -17.11 -27.34
CA GLU A 189 -13.02 -18.32 -27.70
C GLU A 189 -12.48 -19.59 -27.00
N GLN A 190 -12.40 -19.60 -25.66
CA GLN A 190 -11.71 -20.65 -24.88
C GLN A 190 -12.62 -21.70 -24.22
N GLY A 191 -13.93 -21.72 -24.50
CA GLY A 191 -14.85 -22.69 -23.89
C GLY A 191 -14.93 -22.62 -22.37
N LEU A 192 -14.68 -21.43 -21.80
CA LEU A 192 -14.83 -21.15 -20.37
C LEU A 192 -16.31 -20.89 -20.06
N SER A 193 -16.79 -21.41 -18.94
CA SER A 193 -18.10 -21.06 -18.37
C SER A 193 -18.12 -19.59 -17.91
N ASP A 194 -19.30 -18.99 -17.83
CA ASP A 194 -19.42 -17.61 -17.34
C ASP A 194 -18.87 -17.45 -15.92
N THR A 195 -19.05 -18.45 -15.06
CA THR A 195 -18.48 -18.47 -13.71
C THR A 195 -16.96 -18.46 -13.70
N GLU A 196 -16.31 -19.18 -14.63
CA GLU A 196 -14.85 -19.15 -14.76
C GLU A 196 -14.37 -17.79 -15.27
N LYS A 197 -15.09 -17.20 -16.24
CA LYS A 197 -14.76 -15.87 -16.77
C LYS A 197 -14.90 -14.78 -15.71
N ASP A 198 -15.93 -14.85 -14.86
CA ASP A 198 -16.13 -13.92 -13.75
C ASP A 198 -15.00 -14.02 -12.71
N GLU A 199 -14.56 -15.24 -12.39
CA GLU A 199 -13.41 -15.47 -11.50
C GLU A 199 -12.13 -14.89 -12.09
N ILE A 200 -11.85 -15.19 -13.36
CA ILE A 200 -10.68 -14.67 -14.08
C ILE A 200 -10.70 -13.13 -14.11
N ALA A 201 -11.86 -12.53 -14.40
CA ALA A 201 -12.03 -11.09 -14.42
C ALA A 201 -11.76 -10.45 -13.05
N ARG A 202 -12.24 -11.07 -11.96
CA ARG A 202 -11.96 -10.61 -10.58
C ARG A 202 -10.47 -10.66 -10.26
N ILE A 203 -9.82 -11.79 -10.57
CA ILE A 203 -8.38 -11.96 -10.34
C ILE A 203 -7.56 -10.95 -11.14
N ILE A 204 -7.86 -10.79 -12.43
CA ILE A 204 -7.15 -9.86 -13.32
C ILE A 204 -7.40 -8.41 -12.91
N GLY A 205 -8.66 -8.01 -12.73
CA GLY A 205 -9.05 -6.64 -12.40
C GLY A 205 -8.43 -6.18 -11.08
N GLY A 206 -8.70 -6.92 -10.00
CA GLY A 206 -8.15 -6.62 -8.68
C GLY A 206 -6.61 -6.71 -8.64
N GLY A 207 -6.05 -7.73 -9.29
CA GLY A 207 -4.59 -7.90 -9.42
C GLY A 207 -3.93 -6.74 -10.18
N SER A 208 -4.59 -6.22 -11.22
CA SER A 208 -4.08 -5.10 -12.02
C SER A 208 -4.07 -3.80 -11.22
N VAL A 209 -5.11 -3.54 -10.42
CA VAL A 209 -5.15 -2.35 -9.53
C VAL A 209 -3.99 -2.39 -8.54
N LYS A 210 -3.76 -3.53 -7.87
CA LYS A 210 -2.63 -3.70 -6.93
C LYS A 210 -1.28 -3.57 -7.62
N TYR A 211 -1.09 -4.27 -8.75
CA TYR A 211 0.21 -4.33 -9.42
C TYR A 211 0.58 -3.01 -10.09
N ALA A 212 -0.40 -2.24 -10.57
CA ALA A 212 -0.17 -0.91 -11.12
C ALA A 212 0.53 -0.01 -10.10
N GLU A 213 0.10 -0.08 -8.84
CA GLU A 213 0.72 0.65 -7.72
C GLU A 213 2.07 0.02 -7.31
N LEU A 214 2.10 -1.29 -7.08
CA LEU A 214 3.27 -1.99 -6.51
C LEU A 214 4.46 -2.13 -7.48
N SER A 215 4.23 -2.05 -8.80
CA SER A 215 5.27 -2.19 -9.82
C SER A 215 6.12 -0.93 -10.01
N GLN A 216 5.67 0.20 -9.49
CA GLN A 216 6.39 1.48 -9.56
C GLN A 216 7.19 1.73 -8.28
N ASN A 217 8.16 2.64 -8.34
CA ASN A 217 8.80 3.11 -7.12
C ASN A 217 7.77 3.88 -6.30
N ARG A 218 7.51 3.47 -5.05
CA ARG A 218 6.52 4.11 -4.18
C ARG A 218 6.68 5.63 -4.03
N LEU A 219 7.89 6.17 -4.18
CA LEU A 219 8.15 7.61 -4.04
C LEU A 219 7.84 8.44 -5.29
N THR A 220 7.69 7.80 -6.45
CA THR A 220 7.38 8.51 -7.70
C THR A 220 5.88 8.69 -7.84
N ASP A 221 5.46 9.90 -8.21
CA ASP A 221 4.09 10.13 -8.65
C ASP A 221 3.81 9.27 -9.89
N TYR A 222 2.69 8.56 -9.90
CA TYR A 222 2.35 7.64 -10.97
C TYR A 222 1.10 8.12 -11.72
N LYS A 223 1.13 7.99 -13.05
CA LYS A 223 0.00 8.31 -13.93
C LYS A 223 -0.88 7.08 -14.14
N PHE A 224 -2.12 7.17 -13.67
CA PHE A 224 -3.14 6.14 -13.84
C PHE A 224 -3.47 5.92 -15.33
N SER A 225 -3.50 4.66 -15.76
CA SER A 225 -3.84 4.28 -17.14
C SER A 225 -4.45 2.88 -17.20
N TRP A 226 -5.72 2.81 -17.58
CA TRP A 226 -6.45 1.56 -17.80
C TRP A 226 -5.75 0.63 -18.79
N ASP A 227 -5.40 1.16 -19.96
CA ASP A 227 -4.82 0.38 -21.05
C ASP A 227 -3.48 -0.22 -20.65
N LYS A 228 -2.68 0.53 -19.88
CA LYS A 228 -1.38 0.05 -19.40
C LYS A 228 -1.55 -1.04 -18.34
N MET A 229 -2.39 -0.83 -17.33
CA MET A 229 -2.50 -1.78 -16.21
C MET A 229 -3.17 -3.10 -16.60
N LEU A 230 -4.08 -3.09 -17.58
CA LEU A 230 -4.78 -4.27 -18.08
C LEU A 230 -4.11 -4.92 -19.31
N SER A 231 -2.98 -4.40 -19.78
CA SER A 231 -2.27 -4.95 -20.94
C SER A 231 -1.75 -6.36 -20.67
N LEU A 232 -1.83 -7.24 -21.67
CA LEU A 232 -1.17 -8.56 -21.69
C LEU A 232 0.30 -8.47 -22.10
N GLN A 233 0.86 -7.27 -22.26
CA GLN A 233 2.25 -7.04 -22.61
C GLN A 233 2.91 -6.08 -21.61
N GLY A 234 4.22 -6.27 -21.40
CA GLY A 234 5.01 -5.46 -20.48
C GLY A 234 4.94 -5.93 -19.03
N ASN A 235 5.30 -5.04 -18.10
CA ASN A 235 5.35 -5.36 -16.67
C ASN A 235 3.98 -5.10 -16.00
N THR A 236 3.05 -6.04 -16.17
CA THR A 236 1.64 -5.90 -15.72
C THR A 236 1.16 -7.18 -15.02
N ALA A 237 0.10 -7.07 -14.21
CA ALA A 237 -0.50 -8.25 -13.59
C ALA A 237 -1.04 -9.28 -14.62
N PRO A 238 -1.80 -8.87 -15.67
CA PRO A 238 -2.30 -9.81 -16.66
C PRO A 238 -1.16 -10.57 -17.36
N TYR A 239 -0.04 -9.90 -17.64
CA TYR A 239 1.14 -10.55 -18.22
C TYR A 239 1.72 -11.63 -17.29
N LEU A 240 1.94 -11.30 -16.01
CA LEU A 240 2.50 -12.23 -15.03
C LEU A 240 1.57 -13.41 -14.73
N ILE A 241 0.27 -13.16 -14.62
CA ILE A 241 -0.75 -14.20 -14.44
C ILE A 241 -0.78 -15.12 -15.67
N ASN A 242 -0.74 -14.55 -16.88
CA ASN A 242 -0.67 -15.35 -18.11
C ASN A 242 0.64 -16.17 -18.18
N ALA A 243 1.78 -15.63 -17.75
CA ALA A 243 3.04 -16.37 -17.67
C ALA A 243 2.94 -17.58 -16.71
N TYR A 244 2.26 -17.42 -15.57
CA TYR A 244 1.94 -18.52 -14.67
C TYR A 244 1.05 -19.56 -15.37
N VAL A 245 -0.07 -19.15 -15.97
CA VAL A 245 -1.01 -20.03 -16.70
C VAL A 245 -0.32 -20.82 -17.80
N ARG A 246 0.54 -20.16 -18.59
CA ARG A 246 1.34 -20.80 -19.66
C ARG A 246 2.27 -21.86 -19.10
N THR A 247 2.92 -21.59 -17.97
CA THR A 247 3.80 -22.57 -17.31
C THR A 247 3.01 -23.78 -16.79
N ARG A 248 1.84 -23.55 -16.18
CA ARG A 248 0.93 -24.62 -15.73
C ARG A 248 0.37 -25.44 -16.88
N SER A 249 0.12 -24.82 -18.04
CA SER A 249 -0.38 -25.52 -19.23
C SER A 249 0.57 -26.60 -19.74
N ILE A 250 1.88 -26.48 -19.50
CA ILE A 250 2.86 -27.52 -19.86
C ILE A 250 2.53 -28.83 -19.15
N PHE A 251 2.18 -28.76 -17.87
CA PHE A 251 1.86 -29.94 -17.07
C PHE A 251 0.52 -30.55 -17.48
N ARG A 252 -0.51 -29.73 -17.72
CA ARG A 252 -1.79 -30.22 -18.27
C ARG A 252 -1.65 -30.94 -19.61
N LYS A 253 -0.73 -30.48 -20.46
CA LYS A 253 -0.42 -31.14 -21.75
C LYS A 253 0.25 -32.50 -21.56
N LEU A 254 1.04 -32.68 -20.50
CA LEU A 254 1.62 -33.99 -20.16
C LEU A 254 0.54 -34.97 -19.69
N ASP A 255 -0.46 -34.47 -18.99
CA ASP A 255 -1.60 -35.26 -18.49
C ASP A 255 -2.66 -35.51 -19.59
N GLY A 256 -2.44 -35.00 -20.81
CA GLY A 256 -3.30 -35.23 -21.97
C GLY A 256 -4.52 -34.30 -22.08
N GLU A 257 -4.57 -33.22 -21.29
CA GLU A 257 -5.76 -32.36 -21.18
C GLU A 257 -5.85 -31.25 -22.25
N VAL A 258 -4.76 -30.93 -22.97
CA VAL A 258 -4.70 -29.75 -23.88
C VAL A 258 -3.83 -30.00 -25.13
N THR A 259 -4.17 -29.39 -26.26
CA THR A 259 -3.42 -29.47 -27.53
C THR A 259 -2.11 -28.66 -27.52
N LEU A 260 -1.05 -29.17 -28.17
CA LEU A 260 0.27 -28.53 -28.28
C LEU A 260 0.21 -27.18 -29.01
N THR A 261 0.95 -26.19 -28.51
CA THR A 261 1.17 -24.87 -29.15
C THR A 261 2.68 -24.69 -29.33
N ASP A 262 3.11 -23.98 -30.38
CA ASP A 262 4.52 -23.95 -30.81
C ASP A 262 5.50 -23.38 -29.77
N ASP A 263 5.09 -22.40 -28.97
CA ASP A 263 5.99 -21.75 -27.99
C ASP A 263 6.50 -22.71 -26.89
N LEU A 264 5.78 -23.80 -26.60
CA LEU A 264 6.11 -24.77 -25.54
C LEU A 264 6.76 -26.05 -26.09
N ALA A 265 6.94 -26.11 -27.41
CA ALA A 265 7.48 -27.27 -28.12
C ALA A 265 8.88 -27.65 -27.60
N HIS A 266 9.70 -26.70 -27.20
CA HIS A 266 11.06 -26.96 -26.75
C HIS A 266 11.11 -27.80 -25.46
N VAL A 267 10.16 -27.63 -24.53
CA VAL A 267 10.07 -28.48 -23.33
C VAL A 267 9.50 -29.85 -23.70
N LEU A 268 8.37 -29.87 -24.42
CA LEU A 268 7.60 -31.07 -24.66
C LEU A 268 8.20 -32.02 -25.71
N ARG A 269 9.02 -31.50 -26.64
CA ARG A 269 9.76 -32.31 -27.65
C ARG A 269 11.11 -32.84 -27.13
N SER A 270 11.53 -32.47 -25.92
CA SER A 270 12.78 -32.99 -25.35
C SER A 270 12.60 -34.36 -24.73
N GLU A 271 13.68 -35.14 -24.66
CA GLU A 271 13.66 -36.52 -24.16
C GLU A 271 14.65 -36.73 -23.00
N GLY A 272 14.47 -37.85 -22.29
CA GLY A 272 15.35 -38.28 -21.21
C GLY A 272 15.60 -37.21 -20.13
N THR A 273 16.85 -37.10 -19.68
CA THR A 273 17.27 -36.21 -18.60
C THR A 273 17.02 -34.73 -18.90
N ALA A 274 17.11 -34.33 -20.17
CA ALA A 274 16.88 -32.94 -20.59
C ALA A 274 15.43 -32.53 -20.37
N ARG A 275 14.47 -33.42 -20.69
CA ARG A 275 13.04 -33.20 -20.42
C ARG A 275 12.77 -33.04 -18.93
N ASN A 276 13.28 -33.95 -18.11
CA ASN A 276 13.07 -33.91 -16.67
C ASN A 276 13.63 -32.63 -16.04
N THR A 277 14.81 -32.19 -16.50
CA THR A 277 15.41 -30.93 -16.05
C THR A 277 14.56 -29.72 -16.43
N ARG A 278 14.08 -29.65 -17.68
CA ARG A 278 13.22 -28.56 -18.16
C ARG A 278 11.89 -28.51 -17.40
N LEU A 279 11.26 -29.66 -17.16
CA LEU A 279 10.03 -29.74 -16.37
C LEU A 279 10.24 -29.29 -14.93
N THR A 280 11.37 -29.67 -14.32
CA THR A 280 11.73 -29.20 -12.97
C THR A 280 11.89 -27.68 -12.92
N LEU A 281 12.52 -27.09 -13.94
CA LEU A 281 12.64 -25.63 -14.06
C LEU A 281 11.29 -24.93 -14.26
N CYS A 282 10.38 -25.51 -15.05
CA CYS A 282 9.03 -24.99 -15.22
C CYS A 282 8.25 -25.05 -13.91
N GLU A 283 8.34 -26.16 -13.16
CA GLU A 283 7.66 -26.31 -11.87
C GLU A 283 8.20 -25.27 -10.87
N ALA A 284 9.53 -25.15 -10.75
CA ALA A 284 10.16 -24.15 -9.91
C ALA A 284 9.74 -22.71 -10.28
N THR A 285 9.75 -22.39 -11.58
CA THR A 285 9.27 -21.08 -12.09
C THR A 285 7.82 -20.83 -11.69
N SER A 286 6.93 -21.81 -11.85
CA SER A 286 5.51 -21.65 -11.50
C SER A 286 5.31 -21.39 -10.00
N ARG A 287 6.09 -22.06 -9.13
CA ARG A 287 6.06 -21.84 -7.69
C ARG A 287 6.55 -20.44 -7.33
N VAL A 288 7.66 -20.00 -7.91
CA VAL A 288 8.21 -18.66 -7.67
C VAL A 288 7.22 -17.58 -8.11
N LEU A 289 6.59 -17.71 -9.29
CA LEU A 289 5.58 -16.78 -9.76
C LEU A 289 4.36 -16.75 -8.82
N LYS A 290 3.83 -17.91 -8.44
CA LYS A 290 2.68 -18.01 -7.55
C LYS A 290 2.96 -17.41 -6.17
N THR A 291 4.10 -17.74 -5.58
CA THR A 291 4.52 -17.20 -4.28
C THR A 291 4.75 -15.70 -4.36
N GLY A 292 5.46 -15.22 -5.38
CA GLY A 292 5.75 -13.80 -5.57
C GLY A 292 4.47 -12.97 -5.76
N LEU A 293 3.56 -13.42 -6.63
CA LEU A 293 2.26 -12.77 -6.82
C LEU A 293 1.43 -12.81 -5.53
N GLY A 294 1.43 -13.94 -4.80
CA GLY A 294 0.76 -14.08 -3.51
C GLY A 294 1.27 -13.09 -2.45
N LEU A 295 2.58 -12.82 -2.39
CA LEU A 295 3.17 -11.81 -1.50
C LEU A 295 2.76 -10.38 -1.88
N LEU A 296 2.42 -10.14 -3.15
CA LEU A 296 1.83 -8.87 -3.62
C LEU A 296 0.30 -8.82 -3.42
N GLY A 297 -0.29 -9.85 -2.81
CA GLY A 297 -1.73 -10.00 -2.66
C GLY A 297 -2.45 -10.27 -3.98
N ILE A 298 -1.77 -10.75 -5.01
CA ILE A 298 -2.34 -11.03 -6.33
C ILE A 298 -2.59 -12.53 -6.45
N GLN A 299 -3.85 -12.89 -6.66
CA GLN A 299 -4.25 -14.28 -6.89
C GLN A 299 -3.83 -14.74 -8.29
N THR A 300 -3.67 -16.05 -8.46
CA THR A 300 -3.37 -16.69 -9.74
C THR A 300 -4.50 -17.61 -10.15
N THR A 301 -4.73 -17.76 -11.45
CA THR A 301 -5.66 -18.74 -12.02
C THR A 301 -4.91 -19.84 -12.77
N GLU A 302 -5.50 -21.03 -12.89
CA GLU A 302 -4.93 -22.13 -13.69
C GLU A 302 -5.24 -21.99 -15.19
N ARG A 303 -6.26 -21.19 -15.58
CA ARG A 303 -6.70 -20.98 -16.97
C ARG A 303 -7.01 -19.51 -17.24
N MET A 304 -6.75 -19.03 -18.47
CA MET A 304 -6.91 -17.63 -18.89
C MET A 304 -6.92 -17.47 -20.42
#